data_AF-A0A2E5ZUY2-F1
#
_entry.id   AF-A0A2E5ZUY2-F1
#
_cell.length_a   1.000
_cell.length_b   1.000
_cell.length_c   1.000
_cell.angle_alpha   90.00
_cell.angle_beta   90.00
_cell.angle_gamma   90.00
#
_symmetry.space_group_name_H-M   'P 1'
#
loop_
_entity.id
_entity.type
_entity.pdbx_description
1 polymer ?
#
loop_
_entity_poly.entity_id
_entity_poly.type
_entity_poly.pdbx_seq_one_letter_code
_entity_poly.pdbx_strand_id
1 'polypeptide(L)'
;MKIPDHLRPPLLEQLEDQEDSDDCLILRGSALGHALLENHEKRDYFIRKFIESDEPSLGGNELGRELQARAVGKILLKEDAEEYLSRAKELFENELVKALPDLPEDVAIDVATEPLKMARQARSGLMENAFLMEEWELCINEAEHGRSIIPDYLLYQPHRDGYPIEFVAKGMHKNDTSLVTKGLEMQEEFLQYVIDVGYLKPWEDAYFVSYSLSSITREIVSKL
;
A
#
# COMPACT_ATOMS: atom_id res chain seq x y z
N MET A 1 2.77 -10.79 12.94
CA MET A 1 3.76 -9.69 13.05
C MET A 1 3.86 -9.21 14.49
N LYS A 2 5.06 -9.09 15.05
CA LYS A 2 5.25 -8.73 16.46
C LYS A 2 6.07 -7.45 16.56
N ILE A 3 5.52 -6.41 17.20
CA ILE A 3 6.30 -5.20 17.49
C ILE A 3 7.44 -5.56 18.46
N PRO A 4 8.69 -5.21 18.16
CA PRO A 4 9.81 -5.35 19.11
C PRO A 4 9.50 -4.67 20.45
N ASP A 5 9.80 -5.34 21.57
CA ASP A 5 9.40 -4.87 22.92
C ASP A 5 9.91 -3.45 23.24
N HIS A 6 11.07 -3.08 22.69
CA HIS A 6 11.67 -1.75 22.89
C HIS A 6 10.96 -0.63 22.10
N LEU A 7 10.18 -0.96 21.06
CA LEU A 7 9.41 0.01 20.26
C LEU A 7 7.99 0.22 20.81
N ARG A 8 7.51 -0.66 21.70
CA ARG A 8 6.16 -0.56 22.25
C ARG A 8 5.95 0.66 23.16
N PRO A 9 6.83 0.99 24.13
CA PRO A 9 6.67 2.20 24.95
C PRO A 9 6.62 3.51 24.16
N PRO A 10 7.57 3.82 23.24
CA PRO A 10 7.53 5.08 22.50
C PRO A 10 6.32 5.17 21.55
N LEU A 11 5.83 4.04 21.01
CA LEU A 11 4.60 4.04 20.23
C LEU A 11 3.38 4.45 21.06
N LEU A 12 3.27 3.95 22.30
CA LEU A 12 2.16 4.31 23.19
C LEU A 12 2.19 5.80 23.55
N GLU A 13 3.37 6.32 23.92
CA GLU A 13 3.58 7.75 24.21
C GLU A 13 3.17 8.62 23.01
N GLN A 14 3.62 8.25 21.80
CA GLN A 14 3.26 8.97 20.60
C GLN A 14 1.74 8.96 20.32
N LEU A 15 1.07 7.82 20.50
CA LEU A 15 -0.37 7.71 20.28
C LEU A 15 -1.18 8.54 21.29
N GLU A 16 -0.69 8.65 22.52
CA GLU A 16 -1.28 9.51 23.56
C GLU A 16 -1.09 11.00 23.20
N ASP A 17 0.12 11.40 22.79
CA ASP A 17 0.41 12.79 22.38
C ASP A 17 -0.39 13.23 21.15
N GLN A 18 -0.81 12.28 20.31
CA GLN A 18 -1.49 12.51 19.03
C GLN A 18 -3.00 12.26 19.06
N GLU A 19 -3.57 11.92 20.23
CA GLU A 19 -4.95 11.44 20.35
C GLU A 19 -6.00 12.44 19.82
N ASP A 20 -5.78 13.73 20.09
CA ASP A 20 -6.69 14.82 19.74
C ASP A 20 -6.33 15.54 18.43
N SER A 21 -5.39 14.99 17.64
CA SER A 21 -5.03 15.60 16.36
C SER A 21 -6.12 15.41 15.30
N ASP A 22 -6.36 16.46 14.52
CA ASP A 22 -7.22 16.43 13.32
C ASP A 22 -6.39 16.38 12.01
N ASP A 23 -5.06 16.31 12.10
CA ASP A 23 -4.19 16.20 10.93
C ASP A 23 -4.35 14.83 10.27
N CYS A 24 -4.61 14.80 8.96
CA CYS A 24 -4.92 13.56 8.25
C CYS A 24 -3.78 12.53 8.28
N LEU A 25 -2.52 12.98 8.26
CA LEU A 25 -1.36 12.09 8.33
C LEU A 25 -1.25 11.49 9.73
N ILE A 26 -1.50 12.30 10.76
CA ILE A 26 -1.51 11.84 12.16
C ILE A 26 -2.66 10.86 12.38
N LEU A 27 -3.88 11.15 11.92
CA LEU A 27 -5.02 10.25 12.04
C LEU A 27 -4.74 8.88 11.40
N ARG A 28 -4.20 8.87 10.18
CA ARG A 28 -3.78 7.65 9.50
C ARG A 28 -2.69 6.90 10.27
N GLY A 29 -1.70 7.62 10.80
CA GLY A 29 -0.65 7.04 11.61
C GLY A 29 -1.17 6.44 12.91
N SER A 30 -2.05 7.13 13.61
CA SER A 30 -2.69 6.64 14.83
C SER A 30 -3.49 5.37 14.56
N ALA A 31 -4.20 5.28 13.43
CA ALA A 31 -4.86 4.05 13.01
C ALA A 31 -3.88 2.88 12.86
N LEU A 32 -2.76 3.09 12.16
CA LEU A 32 -1.71 2.06 12.01
C LEU A 32 -1.11 1.67 13.36
N GLY A 33 -0.76 2.63 14.20
CA GLY A 33 -0.17 2.38 15.52
C GLY A 33 -1.09 1.54 16.41
N HIS A 34 -2.38 1.87 16.46
CA HIS A 34 -3.36 1.05 17.18
C HIS A 34 -3.57 -0.32 16.55
N ALA A 35 -3.52 -0.44 15.22
CA ALA A 35 -3.60 -1.74 14.54
C ALA A 35 -2.43 -2.66 14.93
N LEU A 36 -1.21 -2.12 14.97
CA LEU A 36 0.00 -2.84 15.37
C LEU A 36 -0.04 -3.28 16.84
N LEU A 37 -0.70 -2.49 17.70
CA LEU A 37 -0.95 -2.83 19.10
C LEU A 37 -2.16 -3.75 19.32
N GLU A 38 -2.76 -4.26 18.24
CA GLU A 38 -3.96 -5.12 18.24
C GLU A 38 -5.19 -4.43 18.89
N ASN A 39 -5.19 -3.10 18.97
CA ASN A 39 -6.32 -2.31 19.44
C ASN A 39 -7.24 -1.92 18.27
N HIS A 40 -8.07 -2.87 17.86
CA HIS A 40 -8.96 -2.73 16.72
C HIS A 40 -10.04 -1.66 16.90
N GLU A 41 -10.53 -1.45 18.14
CA GLU A 41 -11.52 -0.40 18.44
C GLU A 41 -10.95 0.99 18.17
N LYS A 42 -9.77 1.31 18.71
CA LYS A 42 -9.11 2.59 18.48
C LYS A 42 -8.63 2.73 17.03
N ARG A 43 -8.13 1.65 16.41
CA ARG A 43 -7.81 1.65 14.98
C ARG A 43 -9.03 2.12 14.17
N ASP A 44 -10.18 1.49 14.36
CA ASP A 44 -11.39 1.78 13.57
C ASP A 44 -11.89 3.20 13.82
N TYR A 45 -11.79 3.69 15.06
CA TYR A 45 -12.05 5.08 15.42
C TYR A 45 -11.19 6.07 14.61
N PHE A 46 -9.87 5.86 14.55
CA PHE A 46 -8.97 6.72 13.80
C PHE A 46 -9.13 6.58 12.29
N ILE A 47 -9.45 5.39 11.77
CA ILE A 47 -9.78 5.21 10.35
C ILE A 47 -11.02 6.04 9.98
N ARG A 48 -12.08 6.02 10.80
CA ARG A 48 -13.29 6.82 10.56
C ARG A 48 -12.96 8.32 10.52
N LYS A 49 -12.24 8.81 11.53
CA LYS A 49 -11.78 10.21 11.56
C LYS A 49 -10.97 10.58 10.31
N PHE A 50 -10.03 9.72 9.90
CA PHE A 50 -9.20 9.96 8.71
C PHE A 50 -10.03 10.03 7.42
N ILE A 51 -10.99 9.12 7.24
CA ILE A 51 -11.87 9.12 6.07
C ILE A 51 -12.76 10.37 6.03
N GLU A 52 -13.25 10.80 7.19
CA GLU A 52 -14.13 11.96 7.37
C GLU A 52 -13.38 13.30 7.33
N SER A 53 -12.05 13.30 7.47
CA SER A 53 -11.24 14.52 7.39
C SER A 53 -11.28 15.09 5.98
N ASP A 54 -11.04 16.40 5.86
CA ASP A 54 -10.96 17.06 4.56
C ASP A 54 -9.91 16.40 3.67
N GLU A 55 -10.19 16.34 2.37
CA GLU A 55 -9.24 15.88 1.36
C GLU A 55 -8.11 16.92 1.24
N PRO A 56 -6.83 16.53 1.39
CA PRO A 56 -5.73 17.47 1.29
C PRO A 56 -5.60 18.01 -0.14
N SER A 57 -5.07 19.22 -0.29
CA SER A 57 -4.86 19.88 -1.60
C SER A 57 -3.66 19.27 -2.34
N LEU A 58 -3.80 18.01 -2.78
CA LEU A 58 -2.82 17.23 -3.53
C LEU A 58 -3.26 17.06 -5.00
N GLY A 59 -2.34 16.62 -5.86
CA GLY A 59 -2.62 16.31 -7.27
C GLY A 59 -1.87 15.08 -7.76
N GLY A 60 -2.28 14.56 -8.92
CA GLY A 60 -1.62 13.43 -9.58
C GLY A 60 -1.46 12.20 -8.68
N ASN A 61 -0.26 11.63 -8.66
CA ASN A 61 0.04 10.42 -7.88
C ASN A 61 -0.15 10.61 -6.37
N GLU A 62 0.12 11.81 -5.84
CA GLU A 62 -0.01 12.08 -4.40
C GLU A 62 -1.48 12.00 -3.97
N LEU A 63 -2.39 12.62 -4.74
CA LEU A 63 -3.82 12.49 -4.50
C LEU A 63 -4.31 11.05 -4.74
N GLY A 64 -3.80 10.38 -5.77
CA GLY A 64 -4.12 8.96 -6.01
C GLY A 64 -3.79 8.08 -4.80
N ARG A 65 -2.63 8.29 -4.17
CA ARG A 65 -2.21 7.55 -2.97
C ARG A 65 -3.05 7.89 -1.74
N GLU A 66 -3.41 9.16 -1.56
CA GLU A 66 -4.32 9.56 -0.49
C GLU A 66 -5.70 8.89 -0.61
N LEU A 67 -6.27 8.87 -1.82
CA LEU A 67 -7.54 8.19 -2.08
C LEU A 67 -7.44 6.68 -1.88
N GLN A 68 -6.33 6.05 -2.26
CA GLN A 68 -6.08 4.64 -1.94
C GLN A 68 -6.02 4.39 -0.43
N ALA A 69 -5.35 5.25 0.33
CA ALA A 69 -5.32 5.15 1.79
C ALA A 69 -6.75 5.21 2.37
N ARG A 70 -7.60 6.10 1.87
CA ARG A 70 -9.01 6.17 2.28
C ARG A 70 -9.81 4.93 1.88
N ALA A 71 -9.58 4.42 0.67
CA ALA A 71 -10.19 3.19 0.18
C ALA A 71 -9.86 1.98 1.07
N VAL A 72 -8.58 1.76 1.40
CA VAL A 72 -8.21 0.64 2.29
C VAL A 72 -8.81 0.82 3.68
N GLY A 73 -8.93 2.06 4.17
CA GLY A 73 -9.64 2.37 5.40
C GLY A 73 -11.11 1.92 5.35
N LYS A 74 -11.85 2.27 4.29
CA LYS A 74 -13.23 1.82 4.06
C LYS A 74 -13.33 0.29 4.04
N ILE A 75 -12.44 -0.40 3.33
CA ILE A 75 -12.44 -1.86 3.24
C ILE A 75 -12.18 -2.52 4.61
N LEU A 76 -11.25 -1.97 5.39
CA LEU A 76 -11.00 -2.44 6.76
C LEU A 76 -12.22 -2.28 7.66
N LEU A 77 -12.98 -1.19 7.49
CA LEU A 77 -14.25 -0.94 8.18
C LEU A 77 -15.45 -1.72 7.63
N LYS A 78 -15.27 -2.56 6.59
CA LYS A 78 -16.35 -3.27 5.89
C LYS A 78 -17.36 -2.34 5.22
N GLU A 79 -16.87 -1.19 4.75
CA GLU A 79 -17.64 -0.19 4.02
C GLU A 79 -17.26 -0.18 2.54
N ASP A 80 -18.14 0.39 1.73
CA ASP A 80 -17.90 0.56 0.29
C ASP A 80 -16.74 1.56 0.02
N ALA A 81 -15.88 1.19 -0.92
CA ALA A 81 -14.67 1.91 -1.30
C ALA A 81 -14.61 2.22 -2.80
N GLU A 82 -15.64 1.87 -3.57
CA GLU A 82 -15.63 1.94 -5.04
C GLU A 82 -15.33 3.36 -5.56
N GLU A 83 -15.93 4.39 -4.95
CA GLU A 83 -15.69 5.78 -5.33
C GLU A 83 -14.22 6.18 -5.21
N TYR A 84 -13.59 5.85 -4.06
CA TYR A 84 -12.18 6.17 -3.83
C TYR A 84 -11.26 5.41 -4.78
N LEU A 85 -11.51 4.11 -4.99
CA LEU A 85 -10.73 3.28 -5.89
C LEU A 85 -10.85 3.76 -7.34
N SER A 86 -12.06 4.12 -7.77
CA SER A 86 -12.31 4.65 -9.12
C SER A 86 -11.58 5.98 -9.37
N ARG A 87 -11.71 6.94 -8.44
CA ARG A 87 -10.99 8.23 -8.53
C ARG A 87 -9.48 8.06 -8.51
N ALA A 88 -8.96 7.18 -7.64
CA ALA A 88 -7.54 6.89 -7.57
C ALA A 88 -7.01 6.26 -8.88
N LYS A 89 -7.78 5.33 -9.46
CA LYS A 89 -7.46 4.69 -10.75
C LYS A 89 -7.31 5.74 -11.84
N GLU A 90 -8.29 6.63 -11.99
CA GLU A 90 -8.26 7.70 -13.00
C GLU A 90 -7.02 8.59 -12.84
N LEU A 91 -6.65 8.96 -11.61
CA LEU A 91 -5.47 9.76 -11.34
C LEU A 91 -4.17 9.03 -11.75
N PHE A 92 -4.03 7.75 -11.39
CA PHE A 92 -2.84 6.99 -11.79
C PHE A 92 -2.76 6.77 -13.29
N GLU A 93 -3.87 6.48 -13.97
CA GLU A 93 -3.92 6.35 -15.43
C GLU A 93 -3.50 7.67 -16.11
N ASN A 94 -3.99 8.80 -15.62
CA ASN A 94 -3.63 10.12 -16.14
C ASN A 94 -2.14 10.45 -15.94
N GLU A 95 -1.57 10.15 -14.77
CA GLU A 95 -0.15 10.38 -14.51
C GLU A 95 0.74 9.44 -15.34
N LEU A 96 0.31 8.20 -15.52
CA LEU A 96 1.00 7.25 -16.38
C LEU A 96 1.02 7.73 -17.84
N VAL A 97 -0.12 8.18 -18.38
CA VAL A 97 -0.20 8.73 -19.75
C VAL A 97 0.73 9.92 -19.94
N LYS A 98 0.88 10.78 -18.92
CA LYS A 98 1.82 11.91 -18.96
C LYS A 98 3.29 11.46 -18.95
N ALA A 99 3.60 10.43 -18.17
CA ALA A 99 4.99 10.00 -17.95
C ALA A 99 5.54 9.12 -19.09
N LEU A 100 4.69 8.30 -19.73
CA LEU A 100 5.12 7.30 -20.72
C LEU A 100 5.94 7.87 -21.90
N PRO A 101 5.58 9.02 -22.52
CA PRO A 101 6.33 9.57 -23.64
C PRO A 101 7.75 10.02 -23.30
N ASP A 102 8.00 10.36 -22.03
CA ASP A 102 9.25 10.94 -21.55
C ASP A 102 10.10 9.92 -20.76
N LEU A 103 9.77 8.63 -20.85
CA LEU A 103 10.58 7.58 -20.26
C LEU A 103 11.96 7.51 -20.94
N PRO A 104 13.04 7.29 -20.17
CA PRO A 104 14.37 7.15 -20.73
C PRO A 104 14.46 5.89 -21.60
N GLU A 105 15.21 5.98 -22.71
CA GLU A 105 15.47 4.82 -23.58
C GLU A 105 16.29 3.74 -22.85
N ASP A 106 17.24 4.15 -21.99
CA ASP A 106 18.03 3.26 -21.15
C ASP A 106 17.68 3.45 -19.66
N VAL A 107 16.64 2.73 -19.22
CA VAL A 107 16.20 2.72 -17.83
C VAL A 107 17.27 2.23 -16.86
N ALA A 108 18.29 1.48 -17.33
CA ALA A 108 19.37 0.97 -16.48
C ALA A 108 20.45 2.02 -16.21
N ILE A 109 20.54 3.08 -17.03
CA ILE A 109 21.44 4.20 -16.79
C ILE A 109 20.69 5.33 -16.07
N ASP A 110 19.48 5.66 -16.55
CA ASP A 110 18.72 6.84 -16.11
C ASP A 110 17.64 6.48 -15.08
N VAL A 111 18.07 5.89 -13.96
CA VAL A 111 17.19 5.20 -13.00
C VAL A 111 16.28 6.08 -12.13
N ALA A 112 16.50 7.39 -12.12
CA ALA A 112 15.87 8.33 -11.20
C ALA A 112 15.29 9.57 -11.89
N THR A 113 14.94 9.46 -13.17
CA THR A 113 14.24 10.56 -13.87
C THR A 113 12.83 10.73 -13.30
N GLU A 114 12.31 11.96 -13.33
CA GLU A 114 10.96 12.25 -12.82
C GLU A 114 9.88 11.45 -13.57
N PRO A 115 9.90 11.32 -14.92
CA PRO A 115 8.93 10.47 -15.63
C PRO A 115 8.96 9.01 -15.15
N LEU A 116 10.15 8.46 -14.88
CA LEU A 116 10.28 7.09 -14.40
C LEU A 116 9.73 6.92 -12.98
N LYS A 117 9.96 7.89 -12.10
CA LYS A 117 9.37 7.93 -10.76
C LYS A 117 7.84 8.02 -10.82
N MET A 118 7.30 8.92 -11.65
CA MET A 118 5.87 9.09 -11.85
C MET A 118 5.22 7.80 -12.37
N ALA A 119 5.79 7.18 -13.41
CA ALA A 119 5.28 5.94 -13.99
C ALA A 119 5.31 4.77 -12.99
N ARG A 120 6.40 4.63 -12.22
CA ARG A 120 6.50 3.59 -11.17
C ARG A 120 5.44 3.74 -10.10
N GLN A 121 5.24 4.96 -9.60
CA GLN A 121 4.24 5.24 -8.58
C GLN A 121 2.82 4.96 -9.10
N ALA A 122 2.53 5.37 -10.34
CA ALA A 122 1.26 5.12 -11.00
C ALA A 122 0.99 3.62 -11.20
N ARG A 123 1.96 2.85 -11.73
CA ARG A 123 1.83 1.39 -11.94
C ARG A 123 1.62 0.64 -10.63
N SER A 124 2.37 0.98 -9.58
CA SER A 124 2.17 0.38 -8.25
C SER A 124 0.79 0.73 -7.69
N GLY A 125 0.31 1.97 -7.89
CA GLY A 125 -1.05 2.36 -7.52
C GLY A 125 -2.10 1.54 -8.28
N LEU A 126 -1.99 1.40 -9.59
CA LEU A 126 -2.91 0.61 -10.42
C LEU A 126 -2.93 -0.88 -10.03
N MET A 127 -1.76 -1.47 -9.77
CA MET A 127 -1.64 -2.84 -9.27
C MET A 127 -2.38 -3.04 -7.95
N GLU A 128 -2.15 -2.16 -6.97
CA GLU A 128 -2.81 -2.21 -5.66
C GLU A 128 -4.32 -2.00 -5.78
N ASN A 129 -4.77 -1.06 -6.62
CA ASN A 129 -6.19 -0.83 -6.90
C ASN A 129 -6.86 -2.07 -7.48
N ALA A 130 -6.25 -2.67 -8.50
CA ALA A 130 -6.77 -3.89 -9.12
C ALA A 130 -6.87 -5.03 -8.10
N PHE A 131 -5.89 -5.17 -7.22
CA PHE A 131 -5.94 -6.15 -6.14
C PHE A 131 -7.11 -5.90 -5.17
N LEU A 132 -7.30 -4.65 -4.74
CA LEU A 132 -8.39 -4.26 -3.82
C LEU A 132 -9.78 -4.45 -4.44
N MET A 133 -9.89 -4.34 -5.77
CA MET A 133 -11.10 -4.61 -6.54
C MET A 133 -11.29 -6.10 -6.90
N GLU A 134 -10.38 -6.97 -6.48
CA GLU A 134 -10.35 -8.40 -6.83
C GLU A 134 -10.20 -8.66 -8.35
N GLU A 135 -9.66 -7.69 -9.10
CA GLU A 135 -9.34 -7.79 -10.52
C GLU A 135 -7.98 -8.46 -10.73
N TRP A 136 -7.90 -9.76 -10.47
CA TRP A 136 -6.62 -10.50 -10.39
C TRP A 136 -5.75 -10.39 -11.65
N GLU A 137 -6.34 -10.53 -12.84
CA GLU A 137 -5.59 -10.44 -14.10
C GLU A 137 -5.00 -9.03 -14.31
N LEU A 138 -5.77 -7.98 -13.99
CA LEU A 138 -5.28 -6.61 -14.09
C LEU A 138 -4.14 -6.35 -13.09
N CYS A 139 -4.27 -6.83 -11.85
CA CYS A 139 -3.21 -6.73 -10.85
C CYS A 139 -1.90 -7.36 -11.35
N ILE A 140 -1.98 -8.56 -11.95
CA ILE A 140 -0.82 -9.26 -12.52
C ILE A 140 -0.19 -8.45 -13.65
N ASN A 141 -0.99 -7.93 -14.58
CA ASN A 141 -0.50 -7.16 -15.72
C ASN A 141 0.17 -5.85 -15.27
N GLU A 142 -0.41 -5.14 -14.30
CA GLU A 142 0.17 -3.90 -13.76
C GLU A 142 1.47 -4.16 -12.99
N ALA A 143 1.57 -5.28 -12.28
CA ALA A 143 2.80 -5.72 -11.63
C ALA A 143 3.92 -5.97 -12.65
N GLU A 144 3.61 -6.66 -13.75
CA GLU A 144 4.56 -6.97 -14.83
C GLU A 144 5.01 -5.68 -15.55
N HIS A 145 4.09 -4.78 -15.85
CA HIS A 145 4.42 -3.45 -16.40
C HIS A 145 5.21 -2.59 -15.43
N GLY A 146 4.94 -2.66 -14.12
CA GLY A 146 5.70 -1.95 -13.10
C GLY A 146 7.15 -2.42 -13.05
N ARG A 147 7.39 -3.73 -13.14
CA ARG A 147 8.75 -4.30 -13.16
C ARG A 147 9.52 -3.96 -14.43
N SER A 148 8.87 -3.84 -15.59
CA SER A 148 9.57 -3.54 -16.85
C SER A 148 10.22 -2.14 -16.89
N ILE A 149 9.80 -1.23 -16.01
CA ILE A 149 10.35 0.13 -15.86
C ILE A 149 11.25 0.30 -14.63
N ILE A 150 11.66 -0.80 -13.99
CA ILE A 150 12.60 -0.84 -12.87
C ILE A 150 13.82 -1.69 -13.26
N PRO A 151 15.05 -1.16 -13.19
CA PRO A 151 16.24 -1.97 -13.39
C PRO A 151 16.33 -3.12 -12.40
N ASP A 152 16.72 -4.31 -12.88
CA ASP A 152 16.82 -5.55 -12.08
C ASP A 152 17.65 -5.40 -10.79
N TYR A 153 18.66 -4.53 -10.81
CA TYR A 153 19.54 -4.29 -9.67
C TYR A 153 18.94 -3.37 -8.59
N LEU A 154 17.87 -2.62 -8.90
CA LEU A 154 17.14 -1.78 -7.95
C LEU A 154 15.93 -2.47 -7.32
N LEU A 155 15.51 -3.63 -7.85
CA LEU A 155 14.51 -4.46 -7.18
C LEU A 155 15.13 -5.06 -5.91
N TYR A 156 14.54 -4.73 -4.74
CA TYR A 156 14.85 -5.40 -3.47
C TYR A 156 14.78 -6.93 -3.68
N GLN A 157 15.78 -7.68 -3.20
CA GLN A 157 16.04 -9.07 -3.61
C GLN A 157 14.82 -10.01 -3.69
N PRO A 158 13.83 -9.99 -2.77
CA PRO A 158 12.58 -10.77 -2.89
C PRO A 158 11.62 -10.32 -4.00
N HIS A 159 11.65 -9.05 -4.40
CA HIS A 159 10.77 -8.46 -5.43
C HIS A 159 11.25 -8.71 -6.86
N ARG A 160 12.44 -9.31 -7.06
CA ARG A 160 12.90 -9.73 -8.39
C ARG A 160 11.97 -10.77 -9.02
N ASP A 161 11.35 -11.61 -8.19
CA ASP A 161 10.41 -12.64 -8.63
C ASP A 161 8.97 -12.12 -8.81
N GLY A 162 8.66 -10.93 -8.28
CA GLY A 162 7.32 -10.31 -8.30
C GLY A 162 6.94 -9.62 -6.99
N TYR A 163 5.83 -8.88 -6.99
CA TYR A 163 5.31 -8.22 -5.78
C TYR A 163 4.53 -9.20 -4.89
N PRO A 164 4.46 -9.00 -3.56
CA PRO A 164 3.71 -9.91 -2.69
C PRO A 164 2.24 -10.10 -3.11
N ILE A 165 1.55 -9.00 -3.46
CA ILE A 165 0.16 -9.06 -3.94
C ILE A 165 0.03 -9.62 -5.37
N GLU A 166 1.08 -9.55 -6.19
CA GLU A 166 1.13 -10.21 -7.51
C GLU A 166 1.13 -11.73 -7.34
N PHE A 167 1.88 -12.26 -6.37
CA PHE A 167 1.88 -13.70 -6.04
C PHE A 167 0.51 -14.18 -5.56
N VAL A 168 -0.12 -13.41 -4.67
CA VAL A 168 -1.48 -13.72 -4.24
C VAL A 168 -2.45 -13.67 -5.41
N ALA A 169 -2.45 -12.60 -6.22
CA ALA A 169 -3.32 -12.48 -7.39
C ALA A 169 -3.10 -13.63 -8.40
N LYS A 170 -1.85 -14.04 -8.67
CA LYS A 170 -1.54 -15.23 -9.48
C LYS A 170 -2.15 -16.50 -8.90
N GLY A 171 -2.02 -16.68 -7.58
CA GLY A 171 -2.60 -17.80 -6.85
C GLY A 171 -4.13 -17.82 -6.92
N MET A 172 -4.78 -16.68 -6.67
CA MET A 172 -6.23 -16.51 -6.76
C MET A 172 -6.74 -16.78 -8.18
N HIS A 173 -6.07 -16.22 -9.20
CA HIS A 173 -6.45 -16.38 -10.60
C HIS A 173 -6.31 -17.83 -11.10
N LYS A 174 -5.30 -18.56 -10.61
CA LYS A 174 -4.99 -19.93 -11.04
C LYS A 174 -5.48 -21.02 -10.08
N ASN A 175 -6.13 -20.65 -8.98
CA ASN A 175 -6.45 -21.55 -7.86
C ASN A 175 -5.20 -22.32 -7.34
N ASP A 176 -4.08 -21.62 -7.21
CA ASP A 176 -2.80 -22.17 -6.75
C ASP A 176 -2.48 -21.68 -5.33
N THR A 177 -2.75 -22.53 -4.35
CA THR A 177 -2.53 -22.21 -2.93
C THR A 177 -1.05 -22.02 -2.59
N SER A 178 -0.12 -22.62 -3.35
CA SER A 178 1.31 -22.45 -3.10
C SER A 178 1.77 -21.02 -3.42
N LEU A 179 1.21 -20.41 -4.47
CA LEU A 179 1.46 -19.01 -4.82
C LEU A 179 0.82 -18.05 -3.82
N VAL A 180 -0.39 -18.37 -3.33
CA VAL A 180 -1.04 -17.60 -2.27
C VAL A 180 -0.19 -17.61 -0.99
N THR A 181 0.28 -18.78 -0.56
CA THR A 181 1.13 -18.92 0.63
C THR A 181 2.44 -18.13 0.46
N LYS A 182 3.12 -18.27 -0.69
CA LYS A 182 4.33 -17.50 -0.98
C LYS A 182 4.08 -15.99 -0.91
N GLY A 183 2.97 -15.49 -1.47
CA GLY A 183 2.60 -14.08 -1.40
C GLY A 183 2.38 -13.59 0.03
N LEU A 184 1.72 -14.39 0.88
CA LEU A 184 1.51 -14.07 2.29
C LEU A 184 2.83 -14.03 3.08
N GLU A 185 3.74 -14.98 2.84
CA GLU A 185 5.08 -15.01 3.44
C GLU A 185 5.87 -13.75 3.06
N MET A 186 5.86 -13.39 1.77
CA MET A 186 6.53 -12.18 1.28
C MET A 186 5.96 -10.88 1.89
N GLN A 187 4.65 -10.80 2.12
CA GLN A 187 4.04 -9.67 2.82
C GLN A 187 4.52 -9.57 4.26
N GLU A 188 4.58 -10.70 4.97
CA GLU A 188 5.02 -10.74 6.36
C GLU A 188 6.50 -10.39 6.50
N GLU A 189 7.36 -10.92 5.63
CA GLU A 189 8.78 -10.56 5.56
C GLU A 189 8.98 -9.07 5.29
N PHE A 190 8.25 -8.50 4.33
CA PHE A 190 8.34 -7.08 4.01
C PHE A 190 7.94 -6.20 5.20
N LEU A 191 6.78 -6.48 5.82
CA LEU A 191 6.31 -5.67 6.94
C LEU A 191 7.21 -5.83 8.19
N GLN A 192 7.76 -7.02 8.43
CA GLN A 192 8.72 -7.22 9.52
C GLN A 192 10.02 -6.46 9.26
N TYR A 193 10.56 -6.51 8.04
CA TYR A 193 11.74 -5.72 7.64
C TYR A 193 11.51 -4.23 7.85
N VAL A 194 10.34 -3.73 7.46
CA VAL A 194 9.93 -2.34 7.66
C VAL A 194 9.96 -1.95 9.14
N ILE A 195 9.42 -2.78 10.03
CA ILE A 195 9.40 -2.52 11.47
C ILE A 195 10.80 -2.58 12.08
N ASP A 196 11.64 -3.49 11.59
CA ASP A 196 12.98 -3.72 12.15
C ASP A 196 13.99 -2.66 11.69
N VAL A 197 13.88 -2.15 10.45
CA VAL A 197 14.84 -1.21 9.84
C VAL A 197 14.34 0.23 9.88
N GLY A 198 13.04 0.43 9.68
CA GLY A 198 12.39 1.71 9.89
C GLY A 198 11.94 1.78 11.34
N TYR A 199 12.61 2.59 12.18
CA TYR A 199 12.03 3.02 13.46
C TYR A 199 10.55 3.26 13.24
N LEU A 200 9.66 2.53 13.94
CA LEU A 200 8.23 2.50 13.66
C LEU A 200 7.69 3.91 13.36
N LYS A 201 7.46 4.24 12.08
CA LYS A 201 6.99 5.56 11.63
C LYS A 201 5.56 5.43 11.11
N PRO A 202 4.58 5.23 12.00
CA PRO A 202 3.22 4.95 11.58
C PRO A 202 2.62 6.06 10.72
N TRP A 203 3.16 7.28 10.79
CA TRP A 203 2.77 8.43 9.99
C TRP A 203 3.21 8.41 8.51
N GLU A 204 4.11 7.50 8.10
CA GLU A 204 4.51 7.40 6.69
C GLU A 204 3.47 6.60 5.86
N ASP A 205 2.97 7.23 4.80
CA ASP A 205 1.87 6.81 3.93
C ASP A 205 1.99 5.36 3.43
N ALA A 206 3.21 4.97 3.04
CA ALA A 206 3.49 3.67 2.47
C ALA A 206 3.20 2.52 3.46
N TYR A 207 3.31 2.76 4.77
CA TYR A 207 3.14 1.70 5.77
C TYR A 207 1.69 1.40 6.07
N PHE A 208 0.83 2.43 6.14
CA PHE A 208 -0.59 2.20 6.39
C PHE A 208 -1.22 1.38 5.25
N VAL A 209 -0.94 1.74 4.00
CA VAL A 209 -1.45 1.00 2.83
C VAL A 209 -0.89 -0.41 2.80
N SER A 210 0.42 -0.60 2.99
CA SER A 210 1.04 -1.93 2.98
C SER A 210 0.52 -2.85 4.10
N TYR A 211 0.37 -2.32 5.31
CA TYR A 211 -0.21 -3.06 6.43
C TYR A 211 -1.68 -3.42 6.18
N SER A 212 -2.45 -2.45 5.67
CA SER A 212 -3.86 -2.65 5.35
C SER A 212 -4.02 -3.70 4.26
N LEU A 213 -3.21 -3.64 3.20
CA LEU A 213 -3.18 -4.65 2.14
C LEU A 213 -2.88 -6.04 2.70
N SER A 214 -1.90 -6.20 3.61
CA SER A 214 -1.64 -7.50 4.23
C SER A 214 -2.83 -8.00 5.04
N SER A 215 -3.48 -7.11 5.80
CA SER A 215 -4.67 -7.46 6.58
C SER A 215 -5.83 -7.90 5.68
N ILE A 216 -6.10 -7.12 4.62
CA ILE A 216 -7.14 -7.39 3.62
C ILE A 216 -6.84 -8.69 2.87
N THR A 217 -5.58 -8.91 2.49
CA THR A 217 -5.13 -10.13 1.81
C THR A 217 -5.46 -11.37 2.65
N ARG A 218 -5.13 -11.37 3.95
CA ARG A 218 -5.44 -12.49 4.85
C ARG A 218 -6.94 -12.75 4.93
N GLU A 219 -7.76 -11.71 4.92
CA GLU A 219 -9.22 -11.86 4.91
C GLU A 219 -9.75 -12.43 3.59
N ILE A 220 -9.27 -11.95 2.44
CA ILE A 220 -9.63 -12.50 1.12
C ILE A 220 -9.28 -13.99 1.07
N VAL A 221 -8.05 -14.34 1.46
CA VAL A 221 -7.57 -15.73 1.44
C VAL A 221 -8.32 -16.62 2.43
N SER A 222 -8.77 -16.08 3.57
CA SER A 222 -9.55 -16.86 4.56
C SER A 222 -10.91 -17.37 4.05
N LYS A 223 -11.37 -16.86 2.91
CA LYS A 223 -12.63 -17.26 2.26
C LYS A 223 -12.45 -18.40 1.24
N LEU A 224 -11.21 -18.82 0.96
CA LEU A 224 -10.87 -19.98 0.11
C LEU A 224 -11.06 -21.31 0.87
#